data_AF-A0A4R1BRV4-F1
#
_entry.id   AF-A0A4R1BRV4-F1
#
_cell.length_a   1.000
_cell.length_b   1.000
_cell.length_c   1.000
_cell.angle_alpha   90.00
_cell.angle_beta   90.00
_cell.angle_gamma   90.00
#
_symmetry.space_group_name_H-M   'P 1'
#
loop_
_entity.id
_entity.type
_entity.pdbx_description
1 polymer ?
#
loop_
_entity_poly.entity_id
_entity_poly.type
_entity_poly.pdbx_seq_one_letter_code
_entity_poly.pdbx_strand_id
1 'polypeptide(L)' 'MEVKERILKILRTVPKGVLYSTTDWHRILKEDKRKIRNALRELEDEGRIEIQKSGRPDKPLYRLREE' A
#
# COMPACT_ATOMS: atom_id res chain seq x y z
N MET A 1 -8.26 14.30 4.59
CA MET A 1 -7.03 13.51 4.38
C MET A 1 -7.40 12.37 3.46
N GLU A 2 -6.81 12.35 2.28
CA GLU A 2 -7.11 11.35 1.26
C GLU A 2 -6.52 9.97 1.61
N VAL A 3 -7.03 8.91 0.99
CA VAL A 3 -6.58 7.53 1.22
C VAL A 3 -5.08 7.40 0.93
N LYS A 4 -4.57 8.05 -0.13
CA LYS A 4 -3.14 8.08 -0.47
C LYS A 4 -2.26 8.63 0.64
N GLU A 5 -2.62 9.80 1.17
CA GLU A 5 -1.86 10.47 2.23
C GLU A 5 -1.78 9.59 3.48
N ARG A 6 -2.89 8.91 3.81
CA ARG A 6 -2.95 7.95 4.93
C ARG A 6 -2.02 6.77 4.71
N ILE A 7 -2.03 6.17 3.51
CA ILE A 7 -1.15 5.07 3.13
C ILE A 7 0.30 5.48 3.29
N LEU A 8 0.70 6.61 2.71
CA LEU A 8 2.07 7.11 2.81
C LEU A 8 2.49 7.41 4.25
N LYS A 9 1.61 8.04 5.03
CA LYS A 9 1.87 8.30 6.45
C LYS A 9 2.15 7.01 7.21
N ILE A 10 1.32 5.98 7.02
CA ILE A 10 1.50 4.68 7.68
C ILE A 10 2.80 4.03 7.24
N LEU A 11 3.06 3.96 5.93
CA LEU A 11 4.29 3.34 5.44
C LEU A 11 5.55 4.06 5.95
N ARG A 12 5.51 5.39 6.14
CA ARG A 12 6.63 6.17 6.71
C ARG A 12 6.87 5.89 8.18
N THR A 13 5.86 5.44 8.91
CA THR A 13 5.93 5.18 10.36
C THR A 13 6.27 3.74 10.72
N VAL A 14 6.13 2.80 9.77
CA VAL A 14 6.43 1.39 10.02
C VAL A 14 7.90 1.09 9.70
N PRO A 15 8.51 0.07 10.33
CA PRO A 15 9.85 -0.37 9.98
C PRO A 15 9.99 -0.67 8.48
N LYS A 16 11.16 -0.36 7.93
CA LYS A 16 11.50 -0.70 6.55
C LYS A 16 11.37 -2.21 6.33
N GLY A 17 10.73 -2.60 5.23
CA GLY A 17 10.48 -4.01 4.91
C GLY A 17 9.14 -4.57 5.42
N VAL A 18 8.34 -3.78 6.16
CA VAL A 18 6.96 -4.18 6.45
C VAL A 18 6.11 -4.10 5.19
N LEU A 19 5.38 -5.18 4.93
CA LEU A 19 4.57 -5.37 3.74
C LEU A 19 3.11 -5.51 4.15
N TYR A 20 2.24 -4.76 3.49
CA TYR A 20 0.81 -4.87 3.70
C TYR A 20 0.11 -5.38 2.46
N SER A 21 -0.81 -6.34 2.62
CA SER A 21 -1.74 -6.71 1.57
C SER A 21 -2.89 -5.70 1.47
N THR A 22 -3.66 -5.75 0.38
CA THR A 22 -4.89 -4.95 0.25
C THR A 22 -5.89 -5.20 1.39
N THR A 23 -5.89 -6.42 1.96
CA THR A 23 -6.76 -6.76 3.10
C THR A 23 -6.28 -6.10 4.38
N ASP A 24 -4.97 -6.02 4.59
CA ASP A 24 -4.40 -5.32 5.75
C ASP A 24 -4.69 -3.83 5.67
N TRP A 25 -4.53 -3.23 4.49
CA TRP A 25 -4.94 -1.85 4.25
C TRP A 25 -6.41 -1.59 4.56
N HIS A 26 -7.29 -2.52 4.18
CA HIS A 26 -8.70 -2.42 4.52
C HIS A 26 -8.94 -2.46 6.04
N ARG A 27 -8.21 -3.31 6.78
CA ARG A 27 -8.29 -3.38 8.25
C ARG A 27 -7.77 -2.10 8.92
N ILE A 28 -6.65 -1.56 8.43
CA ILE A 28 -5.99 -0.38 9.01
C ILE A 28 -6.78 0.89 8.71
N LEU A 29 -7.21 1.07 7.46
CA LEU A 29 -7.86 2.29 7.02
C LEU A 29 -9.37 2.29 7.25
N LYS A 30 -9.99 1.11 7.35
CA LYS A 30 -11.45 0.91 7.39
C LYS A 30 -12.16 1.58 6.20
N GLU A 31 -11.50 1.60 5.05
CA GLU A 31 -11.97 2.21 3.79
C GLU A 31 -12.37 1.15 2.76
N ASP A 32 -13.12 1.56 1.74
CA ASP A 32 -13.52 0.69 0.63
C ASP A 32 -12.29 0.10 -0.10
N LYS A 33 -12.29 -1.22 -0.33
CA LYS A 33 -11.18 -1.95 -0.98
C LYS A 33 -10.89 -1.46 -2.41
N ARG A 34 -11.88 -0.97 -3.14
CA ARG A 34 -11.72 -0.37 -4.47
C ARG A 34 -10.99 0.97 -4.37
N LYS A 35 -11.36 1.83 -3.41
CA LYS A 35 -10.65 3.08 -3.15
C LYS A 35 -9.19 2.84 -2.76
N ILE A 36 -8.96 1.87 -1.88
CA ILE A 36 -7.61 1.47 -1.45
C ILE A 36 -6.78 0.98 -2.65
N ARG A 37 -7.33 0.10 -3.49
CA ARG A 37 -6.62 -0.40 -4.68
C ARG A 37 -6.27 0.72 -5.67
N ASN A 38 -7.20 1.64 -5.92
CA ASN A 38 -6.93 2.78 -6.79
C ASN A 38 -5.80 3.65 -6.21
N ALA A 39 -5.87 3.98 -4.92
CA ALA A 39 -4.83 4.76 -4.26
C ALA A 39 -3.45 4.07 -4.28
N LEU A 40 -3.39 2.77 -4.01
CA LEU A 40 -2.14 1.99 -4.08
C LEU A 40 -1.58 1.95 -5.50
N ARG A 41 -2.43 1.75 -6.50
CA ARG A 41 -2.01 1.74 -7.91
C ARG A 41 -1.46 3.10 -8.34
N GLU A 42 -2.16 4.18 -8.01
CA GLU A 42 -1.69 5.53 -8.33
C GLU A 42 -0.36 5.84 -7.62
N LEU A 43 -0.17 5.40 -6.37
CA LEU A 43 1.11 5.56 -5.67
C LEU A 43 2.25 4.73 -6.29
N GLU A 44 1.94 3.57 -6.86
CA GLU A 44 2.89 2.74 -7.61
C GLU A 44 3.25 3.42 -8.95
N ASP A 45 2.26 3.91 -9.69
CA ASP A 45 2.44 4.65 -10.95
C ASP A 45 3.26 5.93 -10.74
N GLU A 46 3.07 6.61 -9.60
CA GLU A 46 3.88 7.76 -9.16
C GLU A 46 5.29 7.38 -8.67
N GLY A 47 5.60 6.07 -8.57
CA GLY A 47 6.89 5.57 -8.10
C GLY A 47 7.15 5.78 -6.61
N ARG A 48 6.11 6.06 -5.80
CA ARG A 48 6.21 6.29 -4.35
C ARG A 48 6.25 5.00 -3.54
N ILE A 49 5.57 3.97 -4.03
CA ILE A 49 5.55 2.64 -3.42
C ILE A 49 5.90 1.60 -4.48
N GLU A 50 6.29 0.41 -4.03
CA GLU A 50 6.56 -0.73 -4.91
C GLU A 50 5.71 -1.93 -4.50
N ILE A 51 5.28 -2.69 -5.50
CA ILE A 51 4.61 -3.98 -5.30
C ILE A 51 5.66 -5.09 -5.26
N GLN A 52 5.75 -5.77 -4.12
CA GLN A 52 6.42 -7.04 -4.04
C GLN A 52 5.43 -8.15 -4.41
N LYS A 53 5.62 -8.74 -5.59
CA LYS A 53 4.88 -9.92 -6.02
C LYS A 53 5.39 -11.12 -5.22
N SER A 54 4.65 -11.52 -4.19
CA SER A 54 4.81 -12.88 -3.67
C SER A 54 4.36 -13.87 -4.76
N GLY A 55 4.80 -15.12 -4.73
CA GLY A 55 4.39 -16.17 -5.69
C GLY A 55 2.88 -16.44 -5.77
N ARG A 56 2.05 -15.65 -5.08
CA ARG A 56 0.60 -15.59 -5.12
C ARG A 56 0.14 -14.26 -5.75
N PRO A 57 -0.21 -14.24 -7.04
CA PRO A 57 -0.60 -13.02 -7.74
C PRO A 57 -1.89 -12.39 -7.20
N ASP A 58 -2.71 -13.14 -6.48
CA ASP A 58 -3.94 -12.69 -5.81
C ASP A 58 -3.67 -11.88 -4.52
N LYS A 59 -2.42 -11.86 -4.02
CA LYS A 59 -2.03 -11.14 -2.81
C LYS A 59 -0.76 -10.29 -3.04
N PRO A 60 -0.89 -9.17 -3.77
CA PRO A 60 0.20 -8.21 -3.87
C PRO A 60 0.49 -7.61 -2.50
N LEU A 61 1.78 -7.45 -2.22
CA LEU A 61 2.30 -6.84 -1.00
C LEU A 61 2.91 -5.49 -1.35
N TYR A 62 2.63 -4.46 -0.55
CA TYR A 62 3.05 -3.09 -0.83
C TYR A 62 4.01 -2.59 0.24
N ARG A 63 5.11 -1.93 -0.18
CA ARG A 63 6.05 -1.20 0.69
C ARG A 63 6.40 0.16 0.11
N LEU A 64 6.93 1.07 0.93
CA LEU A 64 7.59 2.28 0.42
C LEU A 64 8.76 1.90 -0.46
N ARG A 65 8.90 2.60 -1.59
CA ARG A 65 10.09 2.51 -2.41
C ARG A 65 11.25 3.13 -1.64
N GLU A 66 12.32 2.36 -1.48
CA GLU A 66 13.58 2.92 -0.97
C GLU A 66 14.18 3.81 -2.07
N GLU A 67 14.50 5.07 -1.71
CA GLU A 67 15.31 5.96 -2.55
C GLU A 67 16.72 5.39 -2.74
#